data_AF-A0A8C7AIH3-F1
#
_entry.id   AF-A0A8C7AIH3-F1
#
_cell.length_a   1.000
_cell.length_b   1.000
_cell.length_c   1.000
_cell.angle_alpha   90.00
_cell.angle_beta   90.00
_cell.angle_gamma   90.00
#
_symmetry.space_group_name_H-M   'P 1'
#
loop_
_entity.id
_entity.type
_entity.pdbx_description
1 polymer ?
#
loop_
_entity_poly.entity_id
_entity_poly.type
_entity_poly.pdbx_seq_one_letter_code
_entity_poly.pdbx_strand_id
1 'polypeptide(L)'
;LSPEHPLSSALQLILWYEALWLVRAAAPLGPTSSLPQSFLLKCLEQMRKVQADSTVLQERLKGCLRQLHSGLVLYQGLLQALTGLPPELTPALETLQLDIGDFAINLWREMEELGVAPAVPPTQGAMPAFTSAFQRRAGGVLVASNLQSFLELAYRALRSFAKP
;
A
#
# COMPACT_ATOMS: atom_id res chain seq x y z
N LEU A 1 1.23 21.73 18.96
CA LEU A 1 2.20 21.89 17.85
C LEU A 1 2.29 20.54 17.15
N SER A 2 1.57 20.36 16.04
CA SER A 2 1.66 19.12 15.26
C SER A 2 2.95 19.09 14.45
N PRO A 3 3.61 17.93 14.31
CA PRO A 3 4.78 17.81 13.46
C PRO A 3 4.31 17.86 12.00
N GLU A 4 4.70 18.92 11.29
CA GLU A 4 4.59 19.00 9.84
C GLU A 4 5.32 17.79 9.23
N HIS A 5 4.57 16.98 8.48
CA HIS A 5 5.06 15.76 7.85
C HIS A 5 6.16 16.08 6.80
N PRO A 6 7.35 15.46 6.86
CA PRO A 6 8.46 15.67 5.92
C PRO A 6 8.14 15.23 4.46
N LEU A 7 7.00 14.59 4.24
CA LEU A 7 6.45 14.32 2.92
C LEU A 7 5.99 15.59 2.19
N SER A 8 5.48 16.59 2.93
CA SER A 8 4.99 17.87 2.37
C SER A 8 6.11 18.69 1.72
N SER A 9 7.24 18.86 2.40
CA SER A 9 8.36 19.69 1.92
C SER A 9 9.05 19.12 0.68
N ALA A 10 9.17 17.79 0.56
CA ALA A 10 9.79 17.15 -0.60
C ALA A 10 8.89 17.22 -1.85
N LEU A 11 7.58 17.05 -1.69
CA LEU A 11 6.62 17.19 -2.79
C LEU A 11 6.56 18.64 -3.28
N GLN A 12 6.64 19.60 -2.37
CA GLN A 12 6.77 21.01 -2.73
C GLN A 12 8.02 21.26 -3.57
N LEU A 13 9.18 20.73 -3.18
CA LEU A 13 10.42 20.89 -3.96
C LEU A 13 10.32 20.27 -5.37
N ILE A 14 9.68 19.10 -5.51
CA ILE A 14 9.42 18.48 -6.81
C ILE A 14 8.51 19.37 -7.66
N LEU A 15 7.41 19.88 -7.09
CA LEU A 15 6.49 20.76 -7.80
C LEU A 15 7.14 22.09 -8.22
N TRP A 16 7.99 22.67 -7.36
CA TRP A 16 8.79 23.86 -7.69
C TRP A 16 9.80 23.57 -8.80
N TYR A 17 10.45 22.40 -8.78
CA TYR A 17 11.38 21.97 -9.82
C TYR A 17 10.67 21.78 -11.17
N GLU A 18 9.51 21.11 -11.19
CA GLU A 18 8.69 20.92 -12.40
C GLU A 18 8.18 22.26 -12.96
N ALA A 19 7.73 23.19 -12.10
CA ALA A 19 7.31 24.52 -12.51
C ALA A 19 8.48 25.34 -13.11
N LEU A 20 9.66 25.27 -12.48
CA LEU A 20 10.87 25.90 -13.00
C LEU A 20 11.30 25.30 -14.34
N TRP A 21 11.13 23.99 -14.51
CA TRP A 21 11.46 23.28 -15.73
C TRP A 21 10.53 23.67 -16.88
N LEU A 22 9.22 23.80 -16.64
CA LEU A 22 8.24 24.29 -17.61
C LEU A 22 8.55 25.72 -18.09
N VAL A 23 8.93 26.62 -17.17
CA VAL A 23 9.34 28.00 -17.51
C VAL A 23 10.62 28.02 -18.35
N ARG A 24 11.59 27.14 -18.06
CA ARG A 24 12.83 27.00 -18.84
C ARG A 24 12.63 26.33 -20.19
N ALA A 25 11.73 25.36 -20.30
CA ALA A 25 11.41 24.70 -21.56
C ALA A 25 10.73 25.64 -22.56
N ALA A 26 10.00 26.65 -22.07
CA ALA A 26 9.37 27.69 -22.89
C ALA A 26 10.32 28.83 -23.31
N ALA A 27 11.56 28.86 -22.80
CA ALA A 27 12.55 29.85 -23.19
C ALA A 27 13.08 29.53 -24.61
N PRO A 28 13.11 30.49 -25.55
CA PRO A 28 13.57 30.25 -26.90
C PRO A 28 15.04 29.83 -26.88
N LEU A 29 15.33 28.63 -27.38
CA LEU A 29 16.68 28.16 -27.60
C LEU A 29 17.34 29.10 -28.62
N GLY A 30 18.42 29.78 -28.22
CA GLY A 30 19.18 30.65 -29.10
C GLY A 30 19.68 29.91 -30.36
N PRO A 31 19.92 30.62 -31.47
CA PRO A 31 19.99 30.02 -32.81
C PRO A 31 21.17 29.07 -33.15
N THR A 32 21.98 28.57 -32.22
CA THR A 32 23.27 27.93 -32.59
C THR A 32 23.77 26.75 -31.74
N SER A 33 22.91 25.90 -31.19
CA SER A 33 23.38 24.62 -30.63
C SER A 33 22.50 23.46 -31.08
N SER A 34 23.00 22.66 -32.03
CA SER A 34 22.41 21.37 -32.39
C SER A 34 23.17 20.25 -31.68
N LEU A 35 22.44 19.37 -30.99
CA LEU A 35 23.03 18.19 -30.37
C LEU A 35 23.35 17.14 -31.44
N PRO A 36 24.44 16.37 -31.29
CA PRO A 36 24.70 15.23 -32.16
C PRO A 36 23.53 14.24 -32.14
N GLN A 37 23.09 13.78 -33.30
CA GLN A 37 21.90 12.91 -33.43
C GLN A 37 22.02 11.61 -32.61
N SER A 38 23.22 11.01 -32.55
CA SER A 38 23.47 9.80 -31.77
C SER A 38 23.36 10.02 -30.25
N PHE A 39 23.66 11.24 -29.78
CA PHE A 39 23.48 11.63 -28.39
C PHE A 39 22.00 11.84 -28.06
N LEU A 40 21.26 12.56 -28.92
CA LEU A 40 19.82 12.78 -28.76
C LEU A 40 19.06 11.45 -28.65
N LEU A 41 19.32 10.50 -29.54
CA LEU A 41 18.69 9.17 -29.53
C LEU A 41 18.98 8.41 -28.23
N LYS A 42 20.23 8.46 -27.73
CA LYS A 42 20.58 7.84 -26.44
C LYS A 42 19.81 8.47 -25.28
N CYS A 43 19.72 9.80 -25.24
CA CYS A 43 18.98 10.51 -24.19
C CYS A 43 17.49 10.19 -24.19
N LEU A 44 16.86 10.15 -25.37
CA LEU A 44 15.45 9.79 -25.52
C LEU A 44 15.19 8.35 -25.07
N GLU A 45 16.06 7.41 -25.44
CA GLU A 45 15.90 6.02 -25.01
C GLU A 45 16.13 5.83 -23.51
N GLN A 46 17.10 6.53 -22.92
CA GLN A 46 17.29 6.52 -21.47
C GLN A 46 16.09 7.12 -20.75
N MET A 47 15.54 8.23 -21.24
CA MET A 47 14.34 8.84 -20.67
C MET A 47 13.15 7.87 -20.72
N ARG A 48 12.94 7.19 -21.85
CA ARG A 48 11.92 6.15 -21.99
C ARG A 48 12.11 5.03 -20.97
N LYS A 49 13.35 4.58 -20.76
CA LYS A 49 13.67 3.53 -19.78
C LYS A 49 13.40 4.00 -18.36
N VAL A 50 13.83 5.20 -17.99
CA VAL A 50 13.60 5.77 -16.65
C VAL A 50 12.10 5.95 -16.38
N GLN A 51 11.33 6.39 -17.37
CA GLN A 51 9.86 6.46 -17.25
C GLN A 51 9.25 5.07 -17.04
N ALA A 52 9.68 4.06 -17.79
CA ALA A 52 9.24 2.68 -17.61
C ALA A 52 9.59 2.14 -16.22
N ASP A 53 10.84 2.33 -15.76
CA ASP A 53 11.28 1.87 -14.43
C ASP A 53 10.52 2.58 -13.30
N SER A 54 10.23 3.89 -13.47
CA SER A 54 9.42 4.68 -12.52
C SER A 54 7.99 4.16 -12.41
N THR A 55 7.33 3.87 -13.55
CA THR A 55 5.98 3.29 -13.54
C THR A 55 5.94 1.90 -12.92
N VAL A 56 6.94 1.05 -13.18
CA VAL A 56 7.06 -0.27 -12.53
C VAL A 56 7.21 -0.14 -11.02
N LEU A 57 8.06 0.78 -10.56
CA LEU A 57 8.23 1.04 -9.13
C LEU A 57 6.92 1.51 -8.49
N GLN A 58 6.24 2.46 -9.13
CA GLN A 58 4.97 2.98 -8.67
C GLN A 58 3.91 1.87 -8.55
N GLU A 59 3.77 1.02 -9.57
CA GLU A 59 2.80 -0.09 -9.53
C GLU A 59 3.14 -1.14 -8.47
N ARG A 60 4.42 -1.41 -8.21
CA ARG A 60 4.83 -2.30 -7.11
C ARG A 60 4.45 -1.75 -5.74
N LEU A 61 4.66 -0.46 -5.53
CA LEU A 61 4.28 0.21 -4.28
C LEU A 61 2.76 0.22 -4.08
N LYS A 62 1.99 0.52 -5.13
CA LYS A 62 0.52 0.41 -5.11
C LYS A 62 0.06 -1.03 -4.84
N GLY A 63 0.69 -2.00 -5.48
CA GLY A 63 0.40 -3.42 -5.30
C GLY A 63 0.58 -3.88 -3.86
N CYS A 64 1.61 -3.40 -3.18
CA CYS A 64 1.86 -3.72 -1.77
C CYS A 64 0.71 -3.25 -0.85
N LEU A 65 0.23 -2.01 -1.01
CA LEU A 65 -0.88 -1.49 -0.21
C LEU A 65 -2.18 -2.26 -0.48
N ARG A 66 -2.46 -2.59 -1.74
CA ARG A 66 -3.62 -3.41 -2.12
C ARG A 66 -3.58 -4.81 -1.52
N GLN A 67 -2.41 -5.44 -1.53
CA GLN A 67 -2.20 -6.77 -0.93
C GLN A 67 -2.38 -6.72 0.59
N LEU A 68 -1.83 -5.69 1.24
CA LEU A 68 -2.00 -5.47 2.67
C LEU A 68 -3.49 -5.34 3.03
N HIS A 69 -4.23 -4.47 2.35
CA HIS A 69 -5.65 -4.29 2.60
C HIS A 69 -6.45 -5.58 2.35
N SER A 70 -6.18 -6.27 1.25
CA SER A 70 -6.85 -7.54 0.93
C SER A 70 -6.58 -8.63 1.98
N GLY A 71 -5.36 -8.68 2.51
CA GLY A 71 -4.99 -9.57 3.60
C GLY A 71 -5.77 -9.26 4.89
N LEU A 72 -5.92 -8.00 5.25
CA LEU A 72 -6.71 -7.59 6.42
C LEU A 72 -8.18 -8.01 6.29
N VAL A 73 -8.80 -7.79 5.13
CA VAL A 73 -10.18 -8.22 4.85
C VAL A 73 -10.35 -9.74 4.92
N LEU A 74 -9.35 -10.49 4.44
CA LEU A 74 -9.33 -11.95 4.55
C LEU A 74 -9.28 -12.39 6.03
N TYR A 75 -8.35 -11.86 6.81
CA TYR A 75 -8.24 -12.22 8.23
C TYR A 75 -9.46 -11.80 9.03
N GLN A 76 -10.10 -10.67 8.71
CA GLN A 76 -11.36 -10.27 9.32
C GLN A 76 -12.45 -11.33 9.08
N GLY A 77 -12.59 -11.83 7.85
CA GLY A 77 -13.55 -12.91 7.54
C GLY A 77 -13.22 -14.23 8.25
N LEU A 78 -11.94 -14.60 8.34
CA LEU A 78 -11.51 -15.80 9.06
C LEU A 78 -11.80 -15.71 10.56
N LEU A 79 -11.57 -14.55 11.17
CA LEU A 79 -11.90 -14.32 12.57
C LEU A 79 -13.41 -14.33 12.80
N GLN A 80 -14.19 -13.75 11.89
CA GLN A 80 -15.66 -13.80 11.95
C GLN A 80 -16.18 -15.24 11.87
N ALA A 81 -15.52 -16.12 11.11
CA ALA A 81 -15.89 -17.53 11.03
C ALA A 81 -15.65 -18.31 12.34
N LEU A 82 -14.78 -17.83 13.24
CA LEU A 82 -14.46 -18.46 14.54
C LEU A 82 -15.53 -18.20 15.61
N THR A 83 -16.81 -18.30 15.25
CA THR A 83 -17.93 -18.21 16.20
C THR A 83 -18.01 -19.43 17.12
N GLY A 84 -18.52 -19.26 18.34
CA GLY A 84 -18.72 -20.37 19.28
C GLY A 84 -17.42 -20.92 19.88
N LEU A 85 -16.43 -20.06 20.08
CA LEU A 85 -15.28 -20.31 20.96
C LEU A 85 -15.71 -20.31 22.44
N PRO A 86 -14.88 -20.86 23.34
CA PRO A 86 -15.10 -20.76 24.78
C PRO A 86 -15.26 -19.30 25.23
N PRO A 87 -16.13 -19.01 26.22
CA PRO A 87 -16.45 -17.64 26.64
C PRO A 87 -15.23 -16.88 27.17
N GLU A 88 -14.20 -17.58 27.63
CA GLU A 88 -12.94 -16.99 28.09
C GLU A 88 -12.13 -16.35 26.94
N LEU A 89 -12.34 -16.80 25.70
CA LEU A 89 -11.62 -16.33 24.51
C LEU A 89 -12.43 -15.34 23.67
N THR A 90 -13.76 -15.26 23.87
CA THR A 90 -14.64 -14.40 23.09
C THR A 90 -14.24 -12.92 23.14
N PRO A 91 -13.95 -12.31 24.32
CA PRO A 91 -13.57 -10.89 24.37
C PRO A 91 -12.27 -10.61 23.59
N ALA A 92 -11.29 -11.51 23.66
CA ALA A 92 -10.04 -11.37 22.94
C ALA A 92 -10.24 -11.46 21.41
N LEU A 93 -11.13 -12.36 20.96
CA LEU A 93 -11.51 -12.45 19.55
C LEU A 93 -12.21 -11.17 19.07
N GLU A 94 -13.15 -10.65 19.86
CA GLU A 94 -13.89 -9.42 19.53
C GLU A 94 -12.97 -8.19 19.44
N THR A 95 -12.05 -8.02 20.41
CA THR A 95 -11.03 -6.96 20.36
C THR A 95 -10.19 -7.08 19.10
N LEU A 96 -9.70 -8.28 18.78
CA LEU A 96 -8.87 -8.50 17.60
C LEU A 96 -9.63 -8.22 16.29
N GLN A 97 -10.92 -8.59 16.22
CA GLN A 97 -11.77 -8.28 15.07
C GLN A 97 -11.98 -6.77 14.88
N LEU A 98 -12.17 -6.03 15.98
CA LEU A 98 -12.30 -4.58 15.97
C LEU A 98 -11.01 -3.94 15.47
N ASP A 99 -9.88 -4.27 16.08
CA ASP A 99 -8.57 -3.67 15.77
C ASP A 99 -8.17 -3.88 14.30
N ILE A 100 -8.40 -5.08 13.76
CA ILE A 100 -8.13 -5.37 12.34
C ILE A 100 -9.10 -4.62 11.43
N GLY A 101 -10.37 -4.53 11.82
CA GLY A 101 -11.37 -3.77 11.07
C GLY A 101 -11.02 -2.30 10.96
N ASP A 102 -10.67 -1.68 12.08
CA ASP A 102 -10.25 -0.28 12.14
C ASP A 102 -8.98 -0.06 11.33
N PHE A 103 -8.01 -0.98 11.41
CA PHE A 103 -6.81 -0.89 10.59
C PHE A 103 -7.10 -1.01 9.09
N ALA A 104 -7.98 -1.92 8.67
CA ALA A 104 -8.39 -2.06 7.27
C ALA A 104 -9.06 -0.78 6.75
N ILE A 105 -9.97 -0.19 7.53
CA ILE A 105 -10.66 1.05 7.19
C ILE A 105 -9.68 2.22 7.05
N ASN A 106 -8.75 2.37 8.01
CA ASN A 106 -7.76 3.44 7.97
C ASN A 106 -6.83 3.30 6.76
N LEU A 107 -6.36 2.08 6.48
CA LEU A 107 -5.53 1.81 5.31
C LEU A 107 -6.27 2.08 4.00
N TRP A 108 -7.56 1.72 3.91
CA TRP A 108 -8.36 2.00 2.72
C TRP A 108 -8.49 3.50 2.46
N ARG A 109 -8.75 4.30 3.50
CA ARG A 109 -8.83 5.76 3.38
C ARG A 109 -7.53 6.36 2.84
N GLU A 110 -6.38 5.95 3.38
CA GLU A 110 -5.07 6.36 2.84
C GLU A 110 -4.89 5.93 1.38
N MET A 111 -5.35 4.73 1.02
CA MET A 111 -5.31 4.27 -0.36
C MET A 111 -6.20 5.11 -1.30
N GLU A 112 -7.34 5.62 -0.82
CA GLU A 112 -8.19 6.55 -1.58
C GLU A 112 -7.51 7.90 -1.77
N GLU A 113 -6.91 8.47 -0.72
CA GLU A 113 -6.18 9.74 -0.77
C GLU A 113 -4.99 9.67 -1.74
N LEU A 114 -4.29 8.53 -1.78
CA LEU A 114 -3.20 8.28 -2.71
C LEU A 114 -3.66 7.94 -4.14
N GLY A 115 -4.97 7.77 -4.38
CA GLY A 115 -5.52 7.35 -5.68
C GLY A 115 -5.14 5.93 -6.08
N VAL A 116 -4.84 5.07 -5.10
CA VAL A 116 -4.38 3.69 -5.31
C VAL A 116 -5.43 2.64 -4.93
N ALA A 117 -6.52 3.07 -4.27
CA ALA A 117 -7.66 2.23 -3.94
C ALA A 117 -8.20 1.54 -5.20
N PRO A 118 -8.39 0.20 -5.16
CA PRO A 118 -8.99 -0.51 -6.28
C PRO A 118 -10.45 -0.09 -6.46
N ALA A 119 -10.91 -0.02 -7.71
CA ALA A 119 -12.28 0.34 -8.05
C ALA A 119 -13.33 -0.63 -7.47
N VAL A 120 -12.91 -1.86 -7.18
CA VAL A 120 -13.74 -2.89 -6.54
C VAL A 120 -13.06 -3.29 -5.23
N PRO A 121 -13.74 -3.18 -4.08
CA PRO A 121 -13.24 -3.70 -2.83
C PRO A 121 -12.96 -5.21 -2.92
N PRO A 122 -11.94 -5.73 -2.22
CA PRO A 122 -11.69 -7.16 -2.20
C PRO A 122 -12.94 -7.89 -1.69
N THR A 123 -13.47 -8.79 -2.53
CA THR A 123 -14.61 -9.61 -2.16
C THR A 123 -14.14 -10.67 -1.17
N GLN A 124 -14.80 -10.78 -0.03
CA GLN A 124 -14.59 -11.91 0.88
C GLN A 124 -15.00 -13.18 0.13
N GLY A 125 -14.01 -14.06 -0.10
CA GLY A 125 -14.27 -15.38 -0.68
C GLY A 125 -15.13 -16.24 0.25
N ALA A 126 -15.42 -17.48 -0.16
CA ALA A 126 -16.13 -18.43 0.71
C ALA A 126 -15.33 -18.64 2.01
N MET A 127 -15.92 -18.28 3.14
CA MET A 127 -15.30 -18.46 4.46
C MET A 127 -15.40 -19.92 4.91
N PRO A 128 -14.40 -20.45 5.64
CA PRO A 128 -14.43 -21.80 6.15
C PRO A 128 -15.53 -21.99 7.20
N ALA A 129 -16.20 -23.13 7.18
CA ALA A 129 -17.15 -23.51 8.21
C ALA A 129 -16.45 -24.34 9.30
N PHE A 130 -16.29 -23.78 10.51
CA PHE A 130 -15.75 -24.52 11.66
C PHE A 130 -16.87 -25.26 12.40
N THR A 131 -17.17 -26.47 11.92
CA THR A 131 -18.31 -27.31 12.34
C THR A 131 -18.14 -27.97 13.71
N SER A 132 -16.93 -28.05 14.25
CA SER A 132 -16.66 -28.65 15.57
C SER A 132 -15.85 -27.74 16.49
N ALA A 133 -15.95 -27.97 17.80
CA ALA A 133 -15.14 -27.27 18.79
C ALA A 133 -13.63 -27.46 18.56
N PHE A 134 -13.21 -28.65 18.12
CA PHE A 134 -11.83 -28.91 17.72
C PHE A 134 -11.41 -28.03 16.53
N GLN A 135 -12.22 -28.00 15.46
CA GLN A 135 -11.95 -27.18 14.29
C GLN A 135 -11.85 -25.69 14.61
N ARG A 136 -12.70 -25.16 15.49
CA ARG A 136 -12.60 -23.76 15.93
C ARG A 136 -11.33 -23.49 16.71
N ARG A 137 -10.93 -24.40 17.61
CA ARG A 137 -9.69 -24.23 18.39
C ARG A 137 -8.45 -24.32 17.51
N ALA A 138 -8.34 -25.37 16.70
CA ALA A 138 -7.23 -25.55 15.77
C ALA A 138 -7.20 -24.44 14.72
N GLY A 139 -8.35 -24.10 14.14
CA GLY A 139 -8.52 -22.99 13.22
C GLY A 139 -8.13 -21.66 13.85
N GLY A 140 -8.53 -21.38 15.08
CA GLY A 140 -8.14 -20.17 15.82
C GLY A 140 -6.64 -20.05 16.00
N VAL A 141 -5.95 -21.14 16.36
CA VAL A 141 -4.48 -21.16 16.47
C VAL A 141 -3.82 -20.88 15.11
N LEU A 142 -4.31 -21.50 14.04
CA LEU A 142 -3.77 -21.30 12.69
C LEU A 142 -4.02 -19.87 12.18
N VAL A 143 -5.24 -19.34 12.37
CA VAL A 143 -5.59 -17.97 11.98
C VAL A 143 -4.74 -16.97 12.74
N ALA A 144 -4.60 -17.12 14.06
CA ALA A 144 -3.82 -16.20 14.88
C ALA A 144 -2.32 -16.23 14.53
N SER A 145 -1.73 -17.42 14.34
CA SER A 145 -0.29 -17.54 13.99
C SER A 145 0.03 -16.98 12.60
N ASN A 146 -0.83 -17.24 11.61
CA ASN A 146 -0.68 -16.70 10.27
C ASN A 146 -0.92 -15.19 10.25
N LEU A 147 -1.91 -14.69 11.00
CA LEU A 147 -2.17 -13.27 11.16
C LEU A 147 -0.96 -12.56 11.76
N GLN A 148 -0.35 -13.11 12.82
CA GLN A 148 0.84 -12.54 13.43
C GLN A 148 1.99 -12.41 12.42
N SER A 149 2.26 -13.49 11.66
CA SER A 149 3.29 -13.49 10.61
C SER A 149 2.98 -12.45 9.51
N PHE A 150 1.71 -12.31 9.14
CA PHE A 150 1.25 -11.30 8.21
C PHE A 150 1.45 -9.88 8.74
N LEU A 151 1.10 -9.62 10.00
CA LEU A 151 1.24 -8.31 10.63
C LEU A 151 2.71 -7.90 10.78
N GLU A 152 3.62 -8.85 10.98
CA GLU A 152 5.06 -8.56 10.98
C GLU A 152 5.56 -8.11 9.60
N LEU A 153 5.10 -8.77 8.54
CA LEU A 153 5.41 -8.36 7.17
C LEU A 153 4.77 -7.01 6.83
N ALA A 154 3.51 -6.81 7.24
CA ALA A 154 2.79 -5.56 7.10
C ALA A 154 3.54 -4.40 7.76
N TYR A 155 3.99 -4.60 9.00
CA TYR A 155 4.77 -3.62 9.74
C TYR A 155 6.06 -3.24 9.00
N ARG A 156 6.81 -4.23 8.49
CA ARG A 156 8.03 -3.98 7.70
C ARG A 156 7.73 -3.23 6.40
N ALA A 157 6.66 -3.61 5.71
CA ALA A 157 6.22 -2.95 4.49
C ALA A 157 5.84 -1.49 4.77
N LEU A 158 4.98 -1.23 5.75
CA LEU A 158 4.57 0.12 6.17
C LEU A 158 5.77 0.97 6.61
N ARG A 159 6.72 0.39 7.34
CA ARG A 159 7.95 1.08 7.72
C ARG A 159 8.80 1.47 6.51
N SER A 160 8.76 0.71 5.41
CA SER A 160 9.45 1.10 4.18
C SER A 160 8.81 2.28 3.46
N PHE A 161 7.51 2.56 3.72
CA PHE A 161 6.82 3.76 3.25
C PHE A 161 7.06 4.98 4.13
N ALA A 162 7.36 4.77 5.42
CA ALA A 162 7.77 5.85 6.30
C ALA A 162 9.16 6.36 5.88
N LYS A 163 9.25 7.64 5.47
CA LYS A 163 10.55 8.30 5.27
C LYS A 163 11.33 8.32 6.60
N PRO A 164 12.67 8.22 6.56
CA PRO A 164 13.51 8.64 7.69
C PRO A 164 13.38 10.14 7.97
#